data_AF-A0A6A9SI58-F1
#
_entry.id   AF-A0A6A9SI58-F1
#
_cell.length_a   1.000
_cell.length_b   1.000
_cell.length_c   1.000
_cell.angle_alpha   90.00
_cell.angle_beta   90.00
_cell.angle_gamma   90.00
#
_symmetry.space_group_name_H-M   'P 1'
#
loop_
_entity.id
_entity.type
_entity.pdbx_description
1 polymer ?
#
loop_
_entity_poly.entity_id
_entity_poly.type
_entity_poly.pdbx_seq_one_letter_code
_entity_poly.pdbx_strand_id
1 'polypeptide(L)' 'MPYTVTCTLCSFTRELEDLDDVFEFRDEHQETYGDEHVIEFEIVQ' A
#
# COMPACT_ATOMS: atom_id res chain seq x y z
N MET A 1 -15.05 0.73 -3.50
CA MET A 1 -14.62 2.14 -3.54
C MET A 1 -13.10 2.07 -3.55
N PRO A 2 -12.41 2.70 -4.52
CA PRO A 2 -10.98 2.48 -4.67
C PRO A 2 -10.16 3.14 -3.56
N TYR A 3 -9.01 2.53 -3.28
CA TYR A 3 -8.00 2.96 -2.32
C TYR A 3 -6.70 3.25 -3.05
N THR A 4 -6.05 4.36 -2.72
CA THR A 4 -4.69 4.65 -3.17
C THR A 4 -3.73 4.27 -2.06
N VAL A 5 -2.76 3.42 -2.36
CA VAL A 5 -1.67 3.04 -1.46
C VAL A 5 -0.37 3.70 -1.89
N THR A 6 0.36 4.26 -0.93
CA THR A 6 1.65 4.92 -1.15
C THR A 6 2.67 4.42 -0.14
N CYS A 7 3.79 3.92 -0.64
CA CYS A 7 4.98 3.61 0.13
C CYS A 7 5.76 4.91 0.43
N THR A 8 5.88 5.27 1.70
CA THR A 8 6.56 6.51 2.14
C THR A 8 8.05 6.56 1.81
N LEU A 9 8.71 5.39 1.81
CA LEU A 9 10.16 5.29 1.60
C LEU A 9 10.54 5.25 0.13
N CYS A 10 9.80 4.48 -0.66
CA CYS A 10 10.05 4.25 -2.06
C CYS A 10 9.23 5.16 -2.98
N SER A 11 8.32 5.97 -2.42
CA SER A 11 7.36 6.82 -3.15
C SER A 11 6.52 6.06 -4.18
N PHE A 12 6.47 4.73 -4.07
CA PHE A 12 5.70 3.88 -4.95
C PHE A 12 4.22 4.06 -4.64
N THR A 13 3.41 4.33 -5.66
CA THR A 13 1.97 4.57 -5.51
C THR A 13 1.20 3.64 -6.43
N ARG A 14 0.11 3.06 -5.92
CA ARG A 14 -0.77 2.16 -6.65
C ARG A 14 -2.22 2.32 -6.20
N GLU A 15 -3.15 2.15 -7.13
CA GLU A 15 -4.59 2.12 -6.84
C GLU A 15 -5.06 0.67 -6.73
N LEU A 16 -5.91 0.41 -5.74
CA LEU A 16 -6.50 -0.89 -5.41
C LEU A 16 -8.01 -0.74 -5.25
N GLU A 17 -8.78 -1.76 -5.63
CA GLU A 17 -10.24 -1.68 -5.62
C GLU A 17 -10.84 -2.14 -4.28
N ASP A 18 -10.13 -3.03 -3.58
CA ASP A 18 -10.54 -3.66 -2.33
C ASP A 18 -9.56 -3.40 -1.18
N LEU A 19 -10.09 -3.40 0.04
CA LEU A 19 -9.29 -3.17 1.25
C LEU A 19 -8.41 -4.39 1.59
N ASP A 20 -8.87 -5.60 1.28
CA ASP A 20 -8.08 -6.82 1.47
C ASP A 20 -6.80 -6.79 0.62
N ASP A 21 -6.88 -6.31 -0.63
CA ASP A 21 -5.72 -6.14 -1.50
C ASP A 21 -4.71 -5.12 -0.92
N VAL A 22 -5.18 -4.10 -0.19
CA VAL A 22 -4.31 -3.12 0.48
C VAL A 22 -3.49 -3.78 1.57
N PHE A 23 -4.10 -4.66 2.37
CA PHE A 23 -3.41 -5.40 3.41
C PHE A 23 -2.43 -6.42 2.83
N GLU A 24 -2.86 -7.20 1.83
CA GLU A 24 -2.00 -8.17 1.15
C GLU A 24 -0.77 -7.48 0.53
N PHE A 25 -0.99 -6.39 -0.21
CA PHE A 25 0.10 -5.60 -0.80
C PHE A 25 1.05 -5.07 0.28
N ARG A 26 0.53 -4.57 1.40
CA ARG A 26 1.37 -4.08 2.49
C ARG A 26 2.25 -5.19 3.06
N ASP A 27 1.68 -6.34 3.38
CA ASP A 27 2.44 -7.46 3.95
C ASP A 27 3.50 -7.97 2.96
N GLU A 28 3.16 -8.17 1.69
CA GLU A 28 4.12 -8.55 0.64
C GLU A 28 5.24 -7.52 0.45
N HIS A 29 4.89 -6.22 0.51
CA HIS A 29 5.85 -5.13 0.33
C HIS A 29 6.81 -5.02 1.53
N GLN A 30 6.31 -5.21 2.75
CA GLN A 30 7.16 -5.26 3.94
C GLN A 30 8.07 -6.50 3.94
N GLU A 31 7.58 -7.66 3.51
CA GLU A 31 8.42 -8.86 3.37
C GLU A 31 9.51 -8.69 2.31
N THR A 32 9.20 -8.02 1.20
CA THR A 32 10.13 -7.85 0.07
C THR A 32 11.19 -6.79 0.32
N TYR A 33 10.78 -5.63 0.87
CA TYR A 33 11.63 -4.44 0.98
C TYR A 33 12.09 -4.14 2.42
N GLY A 34 11.50 -4.79 3.42
CA GLY A 34 11.83 -4.64 4.84
C GLY A 34 10.83 -3.78 5.61
N ASP A 35 10.83 -3.95 6.95
CA ASP A 35 9.91 -3.29 7.89
C ASP A 35 9.94 -1.75 7.84
N GLU A 36 11.01 -1.16 7.31
CA GLU A 36 11.13 0.30 7.16
C GLU A 36 10.10 0.84 6.16
N HIS A 37 9.68 0.05 5.17
CA HIS A 37 8.72 0.47 4.16
C HIS A 37 7.30 0.56 4.74
N VAL A 38 6.87 1.78 5.10
CA VAL A 38 5.51 2.05 5.57
C VAL A 38 4.61 2.37 4.39
N ILE A 39 3.55 1.56 4.21
CA ILE A 39 2.46 1.81 3.27
C ILE A 39 1.37 2.63 3.96
N GLU A 40 1.14 3.85 3.45
CA GLU A 40 -0.03 4.67 3.78
C GLU A 40 -1.12 4.41 2.75
N PHE A 41 -2.40 4.53 3.15
CA PHE A 41 -3.52 4.36 2.23
C PHE A 41 -4.60 5.42 2.44
N GLU A 42 -5.21 5.86 1.35
CA GLU A 42 -6.24 6.90 1.31
C GLU A 42 -7.43 6.43 0.48
N ILE A 43 -8.66 6.76 0.90
CA ILE A 43 -9.88 6.46 0.14
C ILE A 43 -10.02 7.51 -0.96
N VAL A 44 -10.12 7.05 -2.21
CA VAL A 44 -10.40 7.93 -3.34
C VAL A 44 -11.92 8.17 -3.38
N GLN A 45 -12.34 9.43 -3.18
CA GLN A 45 -13.74 9.87 -3.25
C GLN A 45 -14.16 10.19 -4.68
#